data_AF-A0A938NQ26-F1
#
_entry.id   AF-A0A938NQ26-F1
#
_cell.length_a   1.000
_cell.length_b   1.000
_cell.length_c   1.000
_cell.angle_alpha   90.00
_cell.angle_beta   90.00
_cell.angle_gamma   90.00
#
_symmetry.space_group_name_H-M   'P 1'
#
loop_
_entity.id
_entity.type
_entity.pdbx_description
1 polymer ?
#
loop_
_entity_poly.entity_id
_entity_poly.type
_entity_poly.pdbx_seq_one_letter_code
_entity_poly.pdbx_strand_id
1 'polypeptide(L)'
;MKKIVIVLALIALSLGSFSCGGGGAGGPNVPPGENPGIPSVVQLLPSTFIAQTNSFITLNTKVLDGNGIPVANIPVIYTNLSSIGTLSATSANTNSLG
;
A
#
# COMPACT_ATOMS: atom_id res chain seq x y z
N MET A 1 56.49 42.26 -12.79
CA MET A 1 56.26 40.79 -12.79
C MET A 1 55.45 40.30 -11.58
N LYS A 2 55.83 40.63 -10.32
CA LYS A 2 55.10 40.19 -9.11
C LYS A 2 53.60 40.58 -9.07
N LYS A 3 53.25 41.78 -9.54
CA LYS A 3 51.84 42.26 -9.59
C LYS A 3 50.97 41.50 -10.60
N ILE A 4 51.56 41.06 -11.72
CA ILE A 4 50.84 40.32 -12.77
C ILE A 4 50.52 38.90 -12.29
N VAL A 5 51.45 38.28 -11.55
CA VAL A 5 51.25 36.95 -10.95
C VAL A 5 50.11 36.95 -9.92
N ILE A 6 50.02 38.01 -9.11
CA ILE A 6 48.94 38.17 -8.10
C ILE A 6 47.56 38.34 -8.77
N VAL A 7 47.49 39.10 -9.87
CA VAL A 7 46.24 39.30 -10.61
C VAL A 7 45.76 38.00 -11.28
N LEU A 8 46.67 37.21 -11.86
CA LEU A 8 46.35 35.91 -12.44
C LEU A 8 45.86 34.89 -11.39
N ALA A 9 46.47 34.89 -10.19
CA ALA A 9 46.05 34.01 -9.10
C ALA A 9 44.62 34.35 -8.59
N LEU A 10 44.27 35.63 -8.52
CA LEU A 10 42.93 36.07 -8.10
C LEU A 10 41.85 35.70 -9.13
N ILE A 11 42.16 35.79 -10.42
CA ILE A 11 41.24 35.38 -11.50
C ILE A 11 40.97 33.88 -11.46
N ALA A 12 42.01 33.05 -11.29
CA ALA A 12 41.84 31.60 -11.19
C ALA A 12 40.98 31.18 -9.98
N LEU A 13 41.07 31.90 -8.87
CA LEU A 13 40.26 31.64 -7.67
C LEU A 13 38.78 32.00 -7.86
N SER A 14 38.49 33.04 -8.68
CA SER A 14 37.12 33.44 -9.01
C SER A 14 36.40 32.49 -9.98
N LEU A 15 37.16 31.73 -10.78
CA LEU A 15 36.61 30.74 -11.71
C LEU A 15 36.27 29.39 -11.04
N GLY A 16 36.81 29.12 -9.85
CA GLY A 16 36.59 27.87 -9.11
C GLY A 16 35.35 27.85 -8.21
N SER A 17 34.66 28.97 -8.02
CA SER A 17 33.55 29.11 -7.05
C SER A 17 32.13 29.02 -7.65
N PHE A 18 32.00 28.73 -8.95
CA PHE A 18 30.69 28.51 -9.60
C PHE A 18 30.21 27.06 -9.63
N SER A 19 30.80 26.16 -8.82
CA SER A 19 30.20 24.84 -8.59
C SER A 19 29.14 24.93 -7.48
N CYS A 20 28.05 25.64 -7.77
CA CYS A 20 26.81 25.48 -7.03
C CYS A 20 26.26 24.10 -7.39
N GLY A 21 26.16 23.21 -6.40
CA GLY A 21 25.73 21.83 -6.57
C GLY A 21 24.47 21.76 -7.43
N GLY A 22 24.62 21.17 -8.62
CA GLY A 22 23.52 20.86 -9.51
C GLY A 22 22.61 19.88 -8.80
N GLY A 23 21.47 20.39 -8.34
CA GLY A 23 20.43 19.64 -7.65
C GLY A 23 20.07 18.38 -8.44
N GLY A 24 20.22 17.24 -7.77
CA GLY A 24 19.56 16.03 -8.20
C GLY A 24 18.07 16.32 -8.33
N ALA A 25 17.55 16.22 -9.54
CA ALA A 25 16.13 16.10 -9.76
C ALA A 25 15.71 14.77 -9.14
N GLY A 26 15.41 14.77 -7.85
CA GLY A 26 14.66 13.71 -7.22
C GLY A 26 13.31 13.69 -7.92
N GLY A 27 13.16 12.78 -8.89
CA GLY A 27 11.83 12.41 -9.35
C GLY A 27 10.99 12.02 -8.14
N PRO A 28 9.67 12.25 -8.15
CA PRO A 28 8.84 11.77 -7.08
C PRO A 28 9.13 10.27 -6.96
N ASN A 29 9.63 9.85 -5.79
CA ASN A 29 9.53 8.46 -5.36
C ASN A 29 8.02 8.21 -5.19
N VAL A 30 7.32 8.09 -6.32
CA VAL A 30 6.01 7.47 -6.35
C VAL A 30 6.35 6.02 -6.09
N PRO A 31 6.03 5.48 -4.90
CA PRO A 31 6.18 4.05 -4.70
C PRO A 31 5.40 3.41 -5.85
N PRO A 32 5.99 2.50 -6.64
CA PRO A 32 5.20 1.69 -7.56
C PRO A 32 4.05 1.16 -6.74
N GLY A 33 2.80 1.49 -7.11
CA GLY A 33 1.63 1.09 -6.34
C GLY A 33 1.78 -0.37 -6.00
N GLU A 34 2.00 -0.66 -4.72
CA GLU A 34 2.30 -2.01 -4.24
C GLU A 34 1.21 -2.91 -4.79
N ASN A 35 1.65 -3.84 -5.63
CA ASN A 35 1.01 -5.06 -6.10
C ASN A 35 -0.51 -5.12 -5.79
N PRO A 36 -1.43 -5.14 -6.79
CA PRO A 36 -2.86 -5.32 -6.54
C PRO A 36 -3.00 -6.52 -5.61
N GLY A 37 -3.35 -6.25 -4.35
CA GLY A 37 -3.05 -7.15 -3.24
C GLY A 37 -3.46 -8.56 -3.63
N ILE A 38 -2.50 -9.48 -3.67
CA ILE A 38 -2.80 -10.89 -3.92
C ILE A 38 -3.93 -11.22 -2.96
N PRO A 39 -5.12 -11.65 -3.43
CA PRO A 39 -6.25 -11.90 -2.55
C PRO A 39 -5.79 -12.84 -1.45
N SER A 40 -5.83 -12.38 -0.20
CA SER A 40 -5.48 -13.23 0.92
C SER A 40 -6.66 -14.16 1.15
N VAL A 41 -6.42 -15.47 0.99
CA VAL A 41 -7.40 -16.48 1.38
C VAL A 41 -7.39 -16.54 2.90
N VAL A 42 -8.31 -15.83 3.54
CA VAL A 42 -8.52 -15.91 4.99
C VAL A 42 -9.42 -17.11 5.26
N GLN A 43 -8.85 -18.18 5.77
CA GLN A 43 -9.63 -19.33 6.22
C GLN A 43 -10.35 -18.97 7.53
N LEU A 44 -11.65 -18.74 7.45
CA LEU A 44 -12.49 -18.53 8.62
C LEU A 44 -12.87 -19.89 9.21
N LEU A 45 -12.38 -20.18 10.42
CA LEU A 45 -12.77 -21.36 11.19
C LEU A 45 -13.87 -20.96 12.18
N PRO A 46 -14.94 -21.77 12.33
CA PRO A 46 -15.95 -21.50 13.35
C PRO A 46 -15.35 -21.66 14.75
N SER A 47 -15.66 -20.73 15.66
CA SER A 47 -15.24 -20.80 17.06
C SER A 47 -15.88 -21.95 17.84
N THR A 48 -16.99 -22.50 17.35
CA THR A 48 -17.70 -23.65 17.91
C THR A 48 -18.32 -24.51 16.81
N PHE A 49 -18.00 -25.81 16.79
CA PHE A 49 -18.68 -26.81 15.96
C PHE A 49 -19.86 -27.40 16.73
N ILE A 50 -21.02 -26.75 16.69
CA ILE A 50 -22.27 -27.42 17.04
C ILE A 50 -23.14 -27.42 15.78
N ALA A 51 -23.15 -28.54 15.09
CA ALA A 51 -24.15 -28.83 14.07
C ALA A 51 -25.49 -29.09 14.77
N GLN A 52 -26.09 -28.06 15.37
CA GLN A 52 -27.51 -28.07 15.65
C GLN A 52 -28.23 -27.91 14.32
N THR A 53 -29.20 -28.76 14.05
CA THR A 53 -30.05 -28.66 12.87
C THR A 53 -30.66 -27.26 12.80
N ASN A 54 -30.48 -26.56 11.68
CA ASN A 54 -30.92 -25.18 11.40
C ASN A 54 -30.14 -24.02 12.08
N SER A 55 -28.92 -24.24 12.58
CA SER A 55 -28.07 -23.12 13.04
C SER A 55 -27.33 -22.43 11.88
N PHE A 56 -27.08 -21.12 12.03
CA PHE A 56 -26.34 -20.31 11.06
C PHE A 56 -24.99 -19.87 11.63
N ILE A 57 -23.98 -19.78 10.77
CA ILE A 57 -22.68 -19.17 11.07
C ILE A 57 -22.62 -17.83 10.35
N THR A 58 -22.26 -16.77 11.07
CA THR A 58 -22.05 -15.44 10.48
C THR A 58 -20.56 -15.22 10.21
N LEU A 59 -20.23 -14.93 8.95
CA LEU A 59 -18.88 -14.56 8.54
C LEU A 59 -18.85 -13.04 8.33
N ASN A 60 -17.89 -12.35 8.95
CA ASN A 60 -17.66 -10.93 8.76
C ASN A 60 -16.29 -10.73 8.11
N THR A 61 -16.24 -9.96 7.03
CA THR A 61 -14.99 -9.55 6.36
C THR A 61 -14.79 -8.05 6.56
N LYS A 62 -13.55 -7.66 6.81
CA LYS A 62 -13.15 -6.25 6.92
C LYS A 62 -12.05 -5.94 5.90
N VAL A 63 -12.27 -4.96 5.03
CA VAL A 63 -11.27 -4.47 4.06
C VAL A 63 -10.62 -3.20 4.59
N LEU A 64 -9.28 -3.20 4.63
CA LEU A 64 -8.47 -2.07 5.05
C LEU A 64 -7.56 -1.62 3.88
N ASP A 65 -7.20 -0.33 3.86
CA ASP A 65 -6.16 0.20 2.98
C ASP A 65 -4.75 -0.12 3.51
N GLY A 66 -3.72 0.32 2.77
CA GLY A 66 -2.32 0.11 3.15
C GLY A 66 -1.90 0.76 4.48
N ASN A 67 -2.72 1.66 5.03
CA ASN A 67 -2.50 2.33 6.32
C ASN A 67 -3.35 1.71 7.45
N GLY A 68 -4.11 0.65 7.17
CA GLY A 68 -5.01 0.00 8.14
C GLY A 68 -6.35 0.73 8.33
N ILE A 69 -6.72 1.65 7.44
CA ILE A 69 -7.98 2.40 7.49
C ILE A 69 -9.07 1.60 6.76
N PRO A 70 -10.28 1.43 7.32
CA PRO A 70 -11.33 0.69 6.64
C PRO A 70 -11.82 1.36 5.35
N VAL A 71 -12.14 0.54 4.34
CA VAL A 71 -12.58 1.02 3.02
C VAL A 71 -14.01 0.55 2.73
N ALA A 72 -14.92 1.50 2.58
CA ALA A 72 -16.33 1.24 2.32
C ALA A 72 -16.61 0.91 0.84
N ASN A 73 -17.72 0.22 0.59
CA ASN A 73 -18.25 -0.11 -0.73
C ASN A 73 -17.29 -0.92 -1.62
N ILE A 74 -16.45 -1.76 -1.02
CA ILE A 74 -15.57 -2.69 -1.73
C ILE A 74 -16.30 -4.02 -1.92
N PRO A 75 -16.40 -4.55 -3.16
CA PRO A 75 -17.01 -5.83 -3.40
C PRO A 75 -16.13 -6.96 -2.87
N VAL A 76 -16.70 -7.78 -1.97
CA VAL A 76 -16.09 -8.99 -1.43
C VAL A 76 -16.80 -10.19 -2.05
N ILE A 77 -16.03 -11.20 -2.47
CA ILE A 77 -16.54 -12.45 -3.03
C ILE A 77 -16.29 -13.57 -2.03
N TYR A 78 -17.32 -14.37 -1.76
CA TYR A 78 -17.26 -15.52 -0.88
C TYR A 78 -17.42 -16.81 -1.70
N THR A 79 -16.51 -17.75 -1.47
CA THR A 79 -16.54 -19.07 -2.10
C THR A 79 -16.64 -20.14 -1.01
N ASN A 80 -17.66 -20.99 -1.08
CA ASN A 80 -17.71 -22.17 -0.22
C ASN A 80 -16.80 -23.26 -0.80
N LEU A 81 -15.72 -23.60 -0.11
CA LEU A 81 -14.82 -24.69 -0.48
C LEU A 81 -15.17 -26.02 0.23
N SER A 82 -16.17 -26.01 1.10
CA SER A 82 -16.65 -27.20 1.80
C SER A 82 -17.68 -27.96 0.96
N SER A 83 -17.75 -29.28 1.16
CA SER A 83 -18.82 -30.12 0.63
C SER A 83 -20.14 -30.02 1.41
N ILE A 84 -20.13 -29.32 2.56
CA ILE A 84 -21.29 -29.14 3.44
C ILE A 84 -21.59 -27.66 3.68
N GLY A 85 -22.87 -27.36 3.91
CA GLY A 85 -23.37 -26.01 4.16
C GLY A 85 -23.60 -25.21 2.88
N THR A 86 -24.37 -24.13 3.00
CA THR A 86 -24.66 -23.19 1.91
C THR A 86 -24.39 -21.76 2.37
N LEU A 87 -23.84 -20.94 1.48
CA LEU A 87 -23.73 -19.50 1.73
C LEU A 87 -25.05 -18.84 1.40
N SER A 88 -25.52 -17.94 2.27
CA SER A 88 -26.70 -17.12 2.00
C SER A 88 -26.47 -16.08 0.89
N ALA A 89 -25.22 -15.66 0.70
CA ALA A 89 -24.77 -14.79 -0.38
C ALA A 89 -23.33 -15.13 -0.78
N THR A 90 -23.01 -15.00 -2.07
CA THR A 90 -21.65 -15.21 -2.61
C THR A 90 -20.89 -13.89 -2.81
N SER A 91 -21.53 -12.75 -2.56
CA SER A 91 -20.88 -11.45 -2.57
C SER A 91 -21.60 -10.46 -1.65
N ALA A 92 -20.84 -9.48 -1.15
CA ALA A 92 -21.36 -8.33 -0.42
C ALA A 92 -20.40 -7.14 -0.55
N ASN A 93 -20.91 -5.92 -0.44
CA ASN A 93 -20.07 -4.73 -0.37
C ASN A 93 -19.79 -4.39 1.10
N THR A 94 -18.56 -3.95 1.39
CA THR A 94 -18.18 -3.46 2.71
C THR A 94 -18.98 -2.23 3.12
N ASN A 95 -19.19 -2.05 4.44
CA ASN A 95 -19.93 -0.90 4.96
C ASN A 95 -18.96 0.23 5.35
N SER A 96 -19.43 1.27 6.05
CA SER A 96 -18.58 2.39 6.46
C SER A 96 -17.42 2.02 7.39
N LEU A 97 -17.47 0.83 8.01
CA LEU A 97 -16.42 0.26 8.86
C LEU A 97 -15.51 -0.71 8.11
N GLY A 98 -15.58 -0.74 6.77
CA GLY A 98 -14.88 -1.71 5.93
C GLY A 98 -15.58 -3.05 5.90
#